data_AF-A0A0H5S832-F1
#
_entry.id   AF-A0A0H5S832-F1
#
_cell.length_a   1.000
_cell.length_b   1.000
_cell.length_c   1.000
_cell.angle_alpha   90.00
_cell.angle_beta   90.00
_cell.angle_gamma   90.00
#
_symmetry.space_group_name_H-M   'P 1'
#
loop_
_entity.id
_entity.type
_entity.pdbx_description
1 polymer ?
#
loop_
_entity_poly.entity_id
_entity_poly.type
_entity_poly.pdbx_seq_one_letter_code
_entity_poly.pdbx_strand_id
1 'polypeptide(L)'
;MDEKRRKSFVNKVKKLISLSKERNRAKQIIEPDSQRTSAQRISTKKLTKPSPSPAFTRRLHCAKVSDEKLHTKQSRKQSKRVNNENQNIAKVKKSPKTIKSKTHESKFSLDEKQKETFVNFINEIYDLGVNGLVQQFVDQVSTYKPNNDQCDAFKRNPKRNRYKCIQCLDNTRVILKQEQDYIHANYVTSKYLLNQFICTQAPMKSTVNDFWIMVMQENVRYIIMLCNLVESGKKKCHTYYPTEVGSKIKFNEITISNVNVDLRDSKTIISQLKVEKNDSALFVSHVLWNDWPDHGVPSSELAPFQILKMVRRSRKRPTVIHCSAGVGRTGTIIAIEMGLEQLLHCVPLHLVELCKELRNMRAFSVQTDLQYVYIAKCLLAYAWCCGIFINIPNLIPKSDSFDKKYKELMESQQYLKAVEESPSGLIANQMTGSVNKKSKSDGKRKELINSDGSD
;
A
#
# COMPACT_ATOMS: atom_id res chain seq x y z
N MET A 1 -10.90 25.26 -16.15
CA MET A 1 -10.62 23.94 -16.78
C MET A 1 -11.33 23.84 -18.13
N ASP A 2 -10.61 23.71 -19.26
CA ASP A 2 -11.21 23.50 -20.58
C ASP A 2 -12.18 22.29 -20.55
N GLU A 3 -13.35 22.40 -21.19
CA GLU A 3 -14.35 21.33 -21.31
C GLU A 3 -13.73 20.02 -21.83
N LYS A 4 -12.66 20.13 -22.63
CA LYS A 4 -11.84 19.00 -23.08
C LYS A 4 -11.20 18.24 -21.91
N ARG A 5 -10.68 18.93 -20.89
CA ARG A 5 -10.07 18.33 -19.69
C ARG A 5 -11.14 17.72 -18.79
N ARG A 6 -12.33 18.35 -18.67
CA ARG A 6 -13.50 17.76 -17.98
C ARG A 6 -13.94 16.45 -18.62
N LYS A 7 -14.16 16.45 -19.94
CA LYS A 7 -14.53 15.24 -20.70
C LYS A 7 -13.43 14.18 -20.62
N SER A 8 -12.16 14.58 -20.74
CA SER A 8 -11.01 13.67 -20.62
C SER A 8 -10.95 13.01 -19.23
N PHE A 9 -11.11 13.78 -18.16
CA PHE A 9 -11.08 13.26 -16.79
C PHE A 9 -12.26 12.33 -16.52
N VAL A 10 -13.49 12.74 -16.85
CA VAL A 10 -14.69 11.90 -16.72
C VAL A 10 -14.56 10.62 -17.55
N ASN A 11 -14.02 10.69 -18.76
CA ASN A 11 -13.76 9.50 -19.59
C ASN A 11 -12.68 8.62 -18.98
N LYS A 12 -11.62 9.18 -18.38
CA LYS A 12 -10.59 8.44 -17.66
C LYS A 12 -11.18 7.71 -16.46
N VAL A 13 -12.06 8.37 -15.69
CA VAL A 13 -12.78 7.75 -14.56
C VAL A 13 -13.74 6.65 -15.04
N LYS A 14 -14.55 6.89 -16.08
CA LYS A 14 -15.42 5.87 -16.68
C LYS A 14 -14.62 4.67 -17.19
N LYS A 15 -13.46 4.90 -17.84
CA LYS A 15 -12.55 3.85 -18.30
C LYS A 15 -12.00 3.05 -17.12
N LEU A 16 -11.53 3.70 -16.07
CA LEU A 16 -11.05 3.02 -14.85
C LEU A 16 -12.16 2.18 -14.17
N ILE A 17 -13.40 2.67 -14.15
CA ILE A 17 -14.56 1.93 -13.65
C ILE A 17 -14.84 0.71 -14.53
N SER A 18 -14.81 0.86 -15.86
CA SER A 18 -15.04 -0.25 -16.81
C SER A 18 -13.97 -1.34 -16.69
N LEU A 19 -12.69 -0.96 -16.65
CA LEU A 19 -11.56 -1.89 -16.46
C LEU A 19 -11.66 -2.62 -15.11
N SER A 20 -12.13 -1.94 -14.06
CA SER A 20 -12.39 -2.59 -12.78
C SER A 20 -13.55 -3.60 -12.84
N LYS A 21 -14.55 -3.41 -13.70
CA LYS A 21 -15.67 -4.35 -13.89
C LYS A 21 -15.22 -5.58 -14.70
N GLU A 22 -14.46 -5.37 -15.76
CA GLU A 22 -13.86 -6.45 -16.56
C GLU A 22 -12.89 -7.30 -15.73
N ARG A 23 -12.04 -6.66 -14.90
CA ARG A 23 -11.12 -7.38 -14.00
C ARG A 23 -11.85 -8.26 -12.98
N ASN A 24 -13.05 -7.87 -12.54
CA ASN A 24 -13.85 -8.70 -11.64
C ASN A 24 -14.55 -9.85 -12.39
N ARG A 25 -14.97 -9.65 -13.64
CA ARG A 25 -15.54 -10.72 -14.48
C ARG A 25 -14.47 -11.75 -14.88
N ALA A 26 -13.28 -11.30 -15.26
CA ALA A 26 -12.17 -12.19 -15.61
C ALA A 26 -11.70 -13.03 -14.40
N LYS A 27 -11.81 -12.52 -13.17
CA LYS A 27 -11.53 -13.30 -11.96
C LYS A 27 -12.56 -14.39 -11.66
N GLN A 28 -13.79 -14.29 -12.19
CA GLN A 28 -14.78 -15.35 -12.08
C GLN A 28 -14.64 -16.44 -13.17
N ILE A 29 -13.75 -16.24 -14.15
CA ILE A 29 -13.53 -17.19 -15.26
C ILE A 29 -12.25 -18.03 -15.04
N ILE A 30 -11.43 -17.70 -14.04
CA ILE A 30 -10.15 -18.38 -13.74
C ILE A 30 -10.18 -19.03 -12.33
N GLU A 31 -11.35 -19.50 -11.90
CA GLU A 31 -11.43 -20.57 -10.90
C GLU A 31 -11.82 -21.87 -11.61
N PRO A 32 -10.84 -22.74 -11.93
CA PRO A 32 -11.14 -24.14 -12.21
C PRO A 32 -11.29 -24.89 -10.88
N ASP A 33 -12.43 -25.57 -10.73
CA ASP A 33 -12.68 -26.74 -9.88
C ASP A 33 -11.84 -26.91 -8.59
N SER A 34 -12.38 -26.45 -7.47
CA SER A 34 -12.07 -27.04 -6.15
C SER A 34 -13.32 -27.38 -5.33
N GLN A 35 -14.50 -27.45 -5.96
CA GLN A 35 -15.75 -27.87 -5.31
C GLN A 35 -16.48 -28.94 -6.14
N ARG A 36 -16.00 -30.19 -6.08
CA ARG A 36 -16.81 -31.38 -6.40
C ARG A 36 -16.05 -32.62 -5.93
N THR A 37 -16.40 -33.14 -4.76
CA THR A 37 -16.48 -34.57 -4.38
C THR A 37 -16.52 -34.71 -2.86
N SER A 38 -17.71 -34.93 -2.32
CA SER A 38 -18.03 -35.81 -1.18
C SER A 38 -19.40 -35.40 -0.60
N ALA A 39 -20.46 -35.92 -1.21
CA ALA A 39 -21.80 -35.90 -0.67
C ALA A 39 -22.31 -37.34 -0.58
N GLN A 40 -22.15 -37.98 0.58
CA GLN A 40 -22.89 -39.18 1.01
C GLN A 40 -23.01 -39.08 2.55
N ARG A 41 -24.08 -38.46 3.08
CA ARG A 41 -25.28 -39.09 3.67
C ARG A 41 -24.97 -40.21 4.68
N ILE A 42 -24.99 -39.88 5.99
CA ILE A 42 -25.56 -40.74 7.06
C ILE A 42 -26.28 -39.84 8.07
N SER A 43 -27.45 -40.28 8.52
CA SER A 43 -28.51 -39.53 9.18
C SER A 43 -28.45 -39.50 10.73
N THR A 44 -28.81 -38.34 11.28
CA THR A 44 -29.70 -38.09 12.45
C THR A 44 -29.49 -38.84 13.79
N LYS A 45 -29.20 -38.08 14.87
CA LYS A 45 -30.14 -37.84 16.01
C LYS A 45 -29.57 -36.84 17.05
N LYS A 46 -30.23 -35.67 17.11
CA LYS A 46 -30.70 -34.88 18.29
C LYS A 46 -29.97 -35.00 19.65
N LEU A 47 -29.40 -33.89 20.18
CA LEU A 47 -29.95 -33.02 21.26
C LEU A 47 -28.86 -32.18 22.01
N THR A 48 -29.19 -30.88 22.15
CA THR A 48 -28.90 -29.91 23.25
C THR A 48 -27.48 -29.37 23.57
N LYS A 49 -27.45 -28.02 23.70
CA LYS A 49 -26.42 -26.99 24.03
C LYS A 49 -26.03 -26.95 25.55
N PRO A 50 -25.18 -26.03 26.08
CA PRO A 50 -24.08 -25.18 25.52
C PRO A 50 -22.78 -25.00 26.40
N SER A 51 -21.71 -24.46 25.78
CA SER A 51 -20.66 -23.53 26.32
C SER A 51 -19.55 -24.07 27.28
N PRO A 52 -18.42 -23.34 27.52
CA PRO A 52 -17.21 -23.35 26.69
C PRO A 52 -15.84 -23.52 27.41
N SER A 53 -14.77 -23.75 26.61
CA SER A 53 -13.31 -23.55 26.87
C SER A 53 -12.50 -24.69 27.56
N PRO A 54 -11.14 -24.72 27.50
CA PRO A 54 -10.31 -25.02 26.32
C PRO A 54 -9.18 -26.05 26.57
N ALA A 55 -8.44 -26.38 25.50
CA ALA A 55 -7.08 -26.99 25.44
C ALA A 55 -6.92 -28.51 25.68
N PHE A 56 -6.57 -29.27 24.63
CA PHE A 56 -5.34 -30.10 24.60
C PHE A 56 -5.07 -30.71 23.21
N THR A 57 -3.78 -30.73 22.87
CA THR A 57 -3.07 -31.46 21.81
C THR A 57 -3.42 -32.93 21.61
N ARG A 58 -3.44 -33.44 20.36
CA ARG A 58 -2.64 -34.61 19.89
C ARG A 58 -2.81 -34.91 18.38
N ARG A 59 -1.71 -35.35 17.79
CA ARG A 59 -1.52 -35.86 16.41
C ARG A 59 -2.20 -37.21 16.21
N LEU A 60 -2.63 -37.51 14.99
CA LEU A 60 -2.76 -38.88 14.48
C LEU A 60 -2.26 -38.97 13.02
N HIS A 61 -1.63 -40.10 12.75
CA HIS A 61 -0.82 -40.48 11.58
C HIS A 61 -1.40 -41.79 11.06
N CYS A 62 -1.58 -41.95 9.75
CA CYS A 62 -1.76 -43.22 9.00
C CYS A 62 -2.15 -42.87 7.56
N ALA A 63 -2.02 -43.69 6.52
CA ALA A 63 -1.11 -44.74 6.08
C ALA A 63 -1.57 -45.09 4.64
N LYS A 64 -0.67 -45.68 3.86
CA LYS A 64 -0.74 -45.99 2.42
C LYS A 64 -1.90 -46.94 2.03
N VAL A 65 -2.39 -46.85 0.78
CA VAL A 65 -2.63 -47.99 -0.15
C VAL A 65 -2.56 -47.50 -1.61
N SER A 66 -2.04 -48.38 -2.47
CA SER A 66 -1.66 -48.26 -3.89
C SER A 66 -2.77 -48.66 -4.89
N ASP A 67 -2.51 -48.33 -6.17
CA ASP A 67 -2.62 -49.19 -7.36
C ASP A 67 -3.37 -48.69 -8.62
N GLU A 68 -2.60 -48.84 -9.72
CA GLU A 68 -2.92 -49.14 -11.11
C GLU A 68 -3.71 -48.16 -12.02
N LYS A 69 -3.02 -47.73 -13.09
CA LYS A 69 -3.62 -47.27 -14.36
C LYS A 69 -3.13 -48.15 -15.51
N LEU A 70 -4.08 -48.76 -16.21
CA LEU A 70 -3.91 -49.41 -17.50
C LEU A 70 -4.13 -48.42 -18.65
N HIS A 71 -3.24 -48.45 -19.64
CA HIS A 71 -3.34 -47.79 -20.93
C HIS A 71 -3.98 -48.73 -21.97
N THR A 72 -4.86 -48.24 -22.85
CA THR A 72 -4.65 -48.11 -24.31
C THR A 72 -5.94 -48.11 -25.17
N LYS A 73 -5.88 -47.26 -26.21
CA LYS A 73 -6.30 -47.46 -27.62
C LYS A 73 -7.73 -47.11 -28.12
N GLN A 74 -7.68 -46.35 -29.23
CA GLN A 74 -8.56 -46.36 -30.43
C GLN A 74 -9.91 -45.62 -30.33
N SER A 75 -10.44 -44.88 -31.33
CA SER A 75 -10.04 -44.63 -32.72
C SER A 75 -10.88 -43.50 -33.38
N ARG A 76 -10.39 -43.03 -34.54
CA ARG A 76 -10.93 -42.09 -35.56
C ARG A 76 -12.34 -42.39 -36.09
N LYS A 77 -13.05 -41.32 -36.53
CA LYS A 77 -13.94 -41.13 -37.73
C LYS A 77 -14.92 -39.96 -37.46
N GLN A 78 -15.47 -39.13 -38.36
CA GLN A 78 -15.40 -38.94 -39.81
C GLN A 78 -16.03 -37.55 -40.15
N SER A 79 -16.04 -37.22 -41.43
CA SER A 79 -16.15 -35.95 -42.14
C SER A 79 -17.55 -35.43 -42.54
N LYS A 80 -17.61 -34.10 -42.80
CA LYS A 80 -18.24 -33.36 -43.95
C LYS A 80 -19.77 -33.40 -44.19
N ARG A 81 -20.28 -32.24 -44.66
CA ARG A 81 -21.50 -31.90 -45.46
C ARG A 81 -22.40 -30.89 -44.72
N VAL A 82 -23.02 -29.85 -45.31
CA VAL A 82 -23.29 -29.41 -46.69
C VAL A 82 -23.75 -27.93 -46.67
N ASN A 83 -23.59 -27.24 -47.81
CA ASN A 83 -23.99 -25.87 -48.14
C ASN A 83 -25.51 -25.65 -48.33
N ASN A 84 -25.88 -24.36 -48.31
CA ASN A 84 -26.98 -23.68 -49.01
C ASN A 84 -28.43 -24.07 -48.68
N GLU A 85 -29.23 -23.07 -48.29
CA GLU A 85 -30.43 -22.70 -49.06
C GLU A 85 -31.04 -21.35 -48.62
N ASN A 86 -31.65 -20.71 -49.61
CA ASN A 86 -32.15 -19.35 -49.65
C ASN A 86 -33.49 -19.14 -48.92
N GLN A 87 -33.71 -17.87 -48.56
CA GLN A 87 -34.95 -17.08 -48.64
C GLN A 87 -36.29 -17.84 -48.60
N ASN A 88 -37.12 -17.55 -47.58
CA ASN A 88 -38.51 -17.12 -47.79
C ASN A 88 -39.31 -16.80 -46.50
N ILE A 89 -39.94 -15.62 -46.52
CA ILE A 89 -41.34 -15.36 -46.14
C ILE A 89 -41.73 -15.10 -44.65
N ALA A 90 -42.24 -13.86 -44.47
CA ALA A 90 -43.37 -13.39 -43.64
C ALA A 90 -43.29 -13.24 -42.11
N LYS A 91 -43.31 -11.95 -41.72
CA LYS A 91 -44.25 -11.28 -40.79
C LYS A 91 -44.77 -12.08 -39.57
N VAL A 92 -44.19 -11.81 -38.40
CA VAL A 92 -44.94 -11.76 -37.12
C VAL A 92 -44.47 -10.56 -36.30
N LYS A 93 -45.33 -9.55 -36.17
CA LYS A 93 -45.19 -8.44 -35.20
C LYS A 93 -45.44 -8.97 -33.78
N LYS A 94 -44.48 -8.87 -32.87
CA LYS A 94 -44.73 -8.83 -31.42
C LYS A 94 -43.86 -7.75 -30.77
N SER A 95 -44.53 -6.89 -30.01
CA SER A 95 -44.04 -5.68 -29.35
C SER A 95 -42.91 -5.91 -28.35
N PRO A 96 -42.05 -4.91 -28.06
CA PRO A 96 -40.93 -5.06 -27.15
C PRO A 96 -41.43 -5.16 -25.70
N LYS A 97 -41.09 -6.24 -24.99
CA LYS A 97 -41.27 -6.32 -23.54
C LYS A 97 -40.20 -5.48 -22.84
N THR A 98 -40.64 -4.48 -22.10
CA THR A 98 -39.85 -3.59 -21.25
C THR A 98 -39.09 -4.39 -20.18
N ILE A 99 -37.78 -4.56 -20.36
CA ILE A 99 -36.89 -5.03 -19.29
C ILE A 99 -36.56 -3.82 -18.42
N LYS A 100 -37.14 -3.74 -17.23
CA LYS A 100 -36.72 -2.80 -16.18
C LYS A 100 -35.26 -3.09 -15.83
N SER A 101 -34.33 -2.32 -16.40
CA SER A 101 -32.94 -2.35 -15.99
C SER A 101 -32.84 -1.81 -14.57
N LYS A 102 -32.51 -2.67 -13.60
CA LYS A 102 -31.98 -2.22 -12.31
C LYS A 102 -30.74 -1.39 -12.61
N THR A 103 -30.86 -0.06 -12.51
CA THR A 103 -29.74 0.87 -12.50
C THR A 103 -28.85 0.46 -11.33
N HIS A 104 -27.74 -0.20 -11.65
CA HIS A 104 -26.66 -0.42 -10.69
C HIS A 104 -26.17 0.97 -10.26
N GLU A 105 -26.61 1.44 -9.09
CA GLU A 105 -26.03 2.58 -8.40
C GLU A 105 -24.51 2.46 -8.47
N SER A 106 -23.88 3.49 -9.04
CA SER A 106 -22.45 3.49 -9.22
C SER A 106 -21.81 3.37 -7.84
N LYS A 107 -20.83 2.46 -7.67
CA LYS A 107 -20.07 2.26 -6.42
C LYS A 107 -19.35 3.51 -5.88
N PHE A 108 -19.56 4.67 -6.50
CA PHE A 108 -18.97 5.96 -6.16
C PHE A 108 -20.02 7.01 -5.73
N SER A 109 -21.30 6.64 -5.55
CA SER A 109 -22.28 7.56 -4.99
C SER A 109 -22.03 7.71 -3.49
N LEU A 110 -21.67 8.93 -3.07
CA LEU A 110 -21.68 9.35 -1.68
C LEU A 110 -23.11 9.68 -1.26
N ASP A 111 -23.49 9.36 -0.02
CA ASP A 111 -24.72 9.88 0.58
C ASP A 111 -24.59 11.38 0.91
N GLU A 112 -25.69 12.04 1.27
CA GLU A 112 -25.68 13.50 1.51
C GLU A 112 -24.76 13.90 2.68
N LYS A 113 -24.68 13.09 3.75
CA LYS A 113 -23.84 13.38 4.91
C LYS A 113 -22.36 13.23 4.58
N GLN A 114 -22.02 12.23 3.78
CA GLN A 114 -20.68 12.05 3.22
C GLN A 114 -20.32 13.24 2.33
N LYS A 115 -21.21 13.65 1.40
CA LYS A 115 -20.98 14.83 0.55
C LYS A 115 -20.68 16.07 1.38
N GLU A 116 -21.49 16.35 2.39
CA GLU A 116 -21.29 17.48 3.31
C GLU A 116 -19.91 17.42 3.99
N THR A 117 -19.54 16.26 4.54
CA THR A 117 -18.24 16.06 5.20
C THR A 117 -17.08 16.32 4.24
N PHE A 118 -17.17 15.82 3.00
CA PHE A 118 -16.18 16.09 1.97
C PHE A 118 -16.12 17.57 1.58
N VAL A 119 -17.27 18.25 1.48
CA VAL A 119 -17.32 19.69 1.15
C VAL A 119 -16.64 20.53 2.21
N ASN A 120 -16.87 20.22 3.49
CA ASN A 120 -16.20 20.89 4.61
C ASN A 120 -14.68 20.70 4.54
N PHE A 121 -14.21 19.48 4.32
CA PHE A 121 -12.79 19.19 4.09
C PHE A 121 -12.22 19.93 2.88
N ILE A 122 -12.94 19.95 1.75
CA ILE A 122 -12.50 20.67 0.53
C ILE A 122 -12.32 22.16 0.80
N ASN A 123 -13.27 22.79 1.50
CA ASN A 123 -13.18 24.19 1.87
C ASN A 123 -11.98 24.46 2.79
N GLU A 124 -11.79 23.66 3.84
CA GLU A 124 -10.62 23.77 4.75
C GLU A 124 -9.30 23.71 3.97
N ILE A 125 -9.16 22.73 3.08
CA ILE A 125 -7.95 22.55 2.27
C ILE A 125 -7.73 23.72 1.29
N TYR A 126 -8.79 24.23 0.67
CA TYR A 126 -8.67 25.36 -0.27
C TYR A 126 -8.45 26.70 0.42
N ASP A 127 -8.97 26.90 1.61
CA ASP A 127 -8.77 28.12 2.38
C ASP A 127 -7.33 28.16 2.95
N LEU A 128 -6.77 27.01 3.35
CA LEU A 128 -5.33 26.88 3.66
C LEU A 128 -4.44 27.06 2.42
N GLY A 129 -4.85 26.46 1.30
CA GLY A 129 -4.06 26.39 0.07
C GLY A 129 -2.77 25.57 0.22
N VAL A 130 -2.01 25.46 -0.87
CA VAL A 130 -0.78 24.66 -0.91
C VAL A 130 0.27 25.18 0.07
N ASN A 131 0.48 26.51 0.12
CA ASN A 131 1.45 27.12 1.02
C ASN A 131 1.06 26.94 2.49
N GLY A 132 -0.23 27.08 2.83
CA GLY A 132 -0.72 26.83 4.18
C GLY A 132 -0.53 25.37 4.62
N LEU A 133 -0.74 24.40 3.70
CA LEU A 133 -0.45 22.99 3.98
C LEU A 133 1.04 22.71 4.19
N VAL A 134 1.92 23.34 3.40
CA VAL A 134 3.38 23.23 3.58
C VAL A 134 3.77 23.78 4.96
N GLN A 135 3.28 24.98 5.31
CA GLN A 135 3.55 25.60 6.61
C GLN A 135 3.02 24.76 7.77
N GLN A 136 1.78 24.26 7.65
CA GLN A 136 1.16 23.36 8.62
C GLN A 136 1.99 22.08 8.83
N PHE A 137 2.54 21.49 7.76
CA PHE A 137 3.45 20.35 7.88
C PHE A 137 4.71 20.73 8.65
N VAL A 138 5.37 21.82 8.28
CA VAL A 138 6.62 22.28 8.92
C VAL A 138 6.39 22.52 10.41
N ASP A 139 5.36 23.27 10.77
CA ASP A 139 5.15 23.73 12.15
C ASP A 139 4.64 22.63 13.08
N GLN A 140 3.73 21.78 12.59
CA GLN A 140 2.94 20.90 13.46
C GLN A 140 3.18 19.41 13.24
N VAL A 141 3.51 19.00 12.02
CA VAL A 141 3.70 17.57 11.70
C VAL A 141 5.16 17.19 11.82
N SER A 142 6.06 17.96 11.20
CA SER A 142 7.49 17.65 11.11
C SER A 142 8.16 17.60 12.48
N THR A 143 7.73 18.49 13.38
CA THR A 143 8.21 18.68 14.76
C THR A 143 7.58 17.73 15.77
N TYR A 144 6.46 17.07 15.44
CA TYR A 144 5.73 16.23 16.36
C TYR A 144 6.52 14.98 16.76
N LYS A 145 6.63 14.76 18.08
CA LYS A 145 7.19 13.55 18.68
C LYS A 145 6.05 12.63 19.16
N PRO A 146 6.16 11.30 18.96
CA PRO A 146 5.21 10.35 19.50
C PRO A 146 5.04 10.50 21.03
N ASN A 147 3.82 10.31 21.52
CA ASN A 147 3.49 10.35 22.95
C ASN A 147 4.28 9.29 23.75
N ASN A 148 4.56 8.14 23.13
CA ASN A 148 5.51 7.15 23.64
C ASN A 148 6.59 6.95 22.57
N ASP A 149 7.78 7.51 22.81
CA ASP A 149 8.92 7.50 21.92
C ASP A 149 10.02 6.50 22.33
N GLN A 150 9.70 5.56 23.23
CA GLN A 150 10.61 4.48 23.64
C GLN A 150 11.02 3.64 22.41
N CYS A 151 12.32 3.40 22.28
CA CYS A 151 12.93 2.72 21.14
C CYS A 151 14.18 1.93 21.55
N ASP A 152 14.15 1.29 22.70
CA ASP A 152 15.27 0.56 23.27
C ASP A 152 15.57 -0.73 22.50
N ALA A 153 14.57 -1.40 21.92
CA ALA A 153 14.82 -2.52 21.01
C ALA A 153 15.56 -2.06 19.74
N PHE A 154 15.19 -0.89 19.20
CA PHE A 154 15.88 -0.26 18.08
C PHE A 154 17.35 0.05 18.40
N LYS A 155 17.62 0.66 19.57
CA LYS A 155 18.97 1.00 20.03
C LYS A 155 19.85 -0.25 20.22
N ARG A 156 19.29 -1.35 20.75
CA ARG A 156 20.01 -2.63 20.95
C ARG A 156 20.32 -3.39 19.66
N ASN A 157 19.64 -3.10 18.55
CA ASN A 157 19.75 -3.84 17.29
C ASN A 157 20.26 -3.01 16.09
N PRO A 158 21.38 -2.26 16.20
CA PRO A 158 21.79 -1.29 15.17
C PRO A 158 22.07 -1.91 13.79
N LYS A 159 22.53 -3.17 13.74
CA LYS A 159 22.83 -3.90 12.49
C LYS A 159 21.58 -4.32 11.70
N ARG A 160 20.39 -4.18 12.30
CA ARG A 160 19.09 -4.52 11.70
C ARG A 160 18.30 -3.28 11.27
N ASN A 161 18.90 -2.09 11.40
CA ASN A 161 18.29 -0.82 11.02
C ASN A 161 18.96 -0.27 9.76
N ARG A 162 18.17 0.03 8.72
CA ARG A 162 18.68 0.63 7.49
C ARG A 162 19.17 2.06 7.71
N TYR A 163 18.47 2.81 8.56
CA TYR A 163 18.77 4.21 8.85
C TYR A 163 18.82 4.42 10.36
N LYS A 164 19.91 5.02 10.86
CA LYS A 164 20.10 5.30 12.28
C LYS A 164 19.15 6.37 12.83
N CYS A 165 18.62 7.24 11.96
CA CYS A 165 17.73 8.33 12.33
C CYS A 165 16.24 7.98 12.28
N ILE A 166 15.88 6.78 11.83
CA ILE A 166 14.48 6.35 11.74
C ILE A 166 14.23 5.38 12.88
N GLN A 167 13.52 5.83 13.91
CA GLN A 167 13.27 5.03 15.12
C GLN A 167 12.19 3.97 14.87
N CYS A 168 12.33 2.83 15.55
CA CYS A 168 11.26 1.83 15.71
C CYS A 168 10.70 1.98 17.12
N LEU A 169 9.42 2.36 17.23
CA LEU A 169 8.76 2.53 18.53
C LEU A 169 8.53 1.16 19.18
N ASP A 170 8.84 1.02 20.47
CA ASP A 170 8.76 -0.27 21.17
C ASP A 170 7.32 -0.71 21.43
N ASN A 171 6.44 0.24 21.77
CA ASN A 171 5.03 0.00 22.11
C ASN A 171 4.20 -0.63 20.99
N THR A 172 4.64 -0.45 19.73
CA THR A 172 3.92 -0.88 18.53
C THR A 172 4.77 -1.75 17.61
N ARG A 173 6.00 -2.11 18.01
CA ARG A 173 6.88 -2.93 17.16
C ARG A 173 6.30 -4.32 16.94
N VAL A 174 6.64 -4.91 15.79
CA VAL A 174 6.44 -6.33 15.56
C VAL A 174 7.52 -7.11 16.32
N ILE A 175 7.10 -8.13 17.07
CA ILE A 175 7.98 -9.01 17.85
C ILE A 175 8.03 -10.37 17.16
N LEU A 176 9.20 -10.79 16.69
CA LEU A 176 9.40 -12.10 16.10
C LEU A 176 9.40 -13.18 17.17
N LYS A 177 8.76 -14.31 16.90
CA LYS A 177 8.76 -15.52 17.74
C LYS A 177 10.04 -16.33 17.52
N GLN A 178 11.18 -15.69 17.75
CA GLN A 178 12.53 -16.25 17.66
C GLN A 178 13.40 -15.73 18.79
N GLU A 179 14.55 -16.36 19.03
CA GLU A 179 15.54 -15.87 20.02
C GLU A 179 15.92 -14.41 19.74
N GLN A 180 16.11 -14.09 18.46
CA GLN A 180 16.18 -12.71 18.02
C GLN A 180 14.78 -12.20 17.66
N ASP A 181 14.25 -11.30 18.49
CA ASP A 181 12.85 -10.87 18.43
C ASP A 181 12.61 -9.59 17.62
N TYR A 182 13.67 -8.91 17.20
CA TYR A 182 13.60 -7.56 16.66
C TYR A 182 13.58 -7.55 15.13
N ILE A 183 12.51 -7.00 14.57
CA ILE A 183 12.45 -6.52 13.20
C ILE A 183 12.02 -5.05 13.20
N HIS A 184 12.58 -4.24 12.31
CA HIS A 184 12.23 -2.82 12.24
C HIS A 184 10.88 -2.62 11.52
N ALA A 185 9.79 -2.99 12.20
CA ALA A 185 8.42 -2.92 11.73
C ALA A 185 7.50 -2.52 12.89
N ASN A 186 6.48 -1.71 12.61
CA ASN A 186 5.43 -1.39 13.58
C ASN A 186 4.06 -1.79 13.04
N TYR A 187 3.21 -2.29 13.93
CA TYR A 187 1.79 -2.40 13.66
C TYR A 187 1.17 -1.01 13.56
N VAL A 188 0.36 -0.82 12.54
CA VAL A 188 -0.45 0.38 12.37
C VAL A 188 -1.90 -0.06 12.28
N THR A 189 -2.64 0.22 13.34
CA THR A 189 -4.05 -0.16 13.51
C THR A 189 -4.81 1.06 13.99
N SER A 190 -5.85 1.44 13.24
CA SER A 190 -6.76 2.53 13.59
C SER A 190 -8.18 2.09 13.30
N LYS A 191 -9.15 2.71 13.97
CA LYS A 191 -10.58 2.53 13.62
C LYS A 191 -10.89 2.97 12.18
N TYR A 192 -10.03 3.79 11.59
CA TYR A 192 -10.12 4.24 10.20
C TYR A 192 -9.24 3.41 9.24
N LEU A 193 -8.85 2.20 9.64
CA LEU A 193 -8.18 1.23 8.78
C LEU A 193 -9.00 -0.06 8.71
N LEU A 194 -9.43 -0.43 7.51
CA LEU A 194 -10.25 -1.64 7.30
C LEU A 194 -9.50 -2.95 7.50
N ASN A 195 -8.17 -2.91 7.47
CA ASN A 195 -7.27 -4.02 7.74
C ASN A 195 -6.10 -3.53 8.58
N GLN A 196 -5.52 -4.40 9.40
CA GLN A 196 -4.25 -4.11 10.06
C GLN A 196 -3.14 -3.96 9.02
N PHE A 197 -2.29 -2.95 9.22
CA PHE A 197 -1.08 -2.75 8.44
C PHE A 197 0.16 -3.01 9.29
N ILE A 198 1.22 -3.46 8.63
CA ILE A 198 2.57 -3.53 9.19
C ILE A 198 3.46 -2.63 8.35
N CYS A 199 3.88 -1.50 8.93
CA CYS A 199 4.78 -0.56 8.29
C CYS A 199 6.22 -0.93 8.64
N THR A 200 7.03 -1.23 7.63
CA THR A 200 8.41 -1.71 7.84
C THR A 200 9.40 -1.07 6.87
N GLN A 201 10.69 -1.06 7.24
CA GLN A 201 11.75 -0.70 6.30
C GLN A 201 11.89 -1.74 5.19
N ALA A 202 12.50 -1.37 4.07
CA ALA A 202 12.87 -2.34 3.04
C ALA A 202 13.85 -3.38 3.60
N PRO A 203 13.65 -4.68 3.30
CA PRO A 203 14.58 -5.74 3.70
C PRO A 203 16.03 -5.44 3.32
N MET A 204 16.94 -5.71 4.24
CA MET A 204 18.39 -5.67 4.02
C MET A 204 18.92 -7.10 3.85
N LYS A 205 20.16 -7.24 3.38
CA LYS A 205 20.82 -8.56 3.30
C LYS A 205 20.81 -9.28 4.66
N SER A 206 21.00 -8.55 5.76
CA SER A 206 21.00 -9.09 7.12
C SER A 206 19.61 -9.35 7.71
N THR A 207 18.53 -8.83 7.13
CA THR A 207 17.17 -8.88 7.72
C THR A 207 16.13 -9.50 6.79
N VAL A 208 16.54 -10.03 5.63
CA VAL A 208 15.62 -10.62 4.64
C VAL A 208 14.96 -11.88 5.18
N ASN A 209 15.70 -12.68 5.95
CA ASN A 209 15.15 -13.86 6.63
C ASN A 209 14.09 -13.43 7.66
N ASP A 210 14.42 -12.46 8.52
CA ASP A 210 13.50 -11.90 9.53
C ASP A 210 12.19 -11.40 8.91
N PHE A 211 12.29 -10.72 7.75
CA PHE A 211 11.14 -10.21 7.02
C PHE A 211 10.19 -11.34 6.61
N TRP A 212 10.72 -12.44 6.09
CA TRP A 212 9.88 -13.58 5.71
C TRP A 212 9.34 -14.35 6.91
N ILE A 213 10.08 -14.41 8.02
CA ILE A 213 9.57 -14.93 9.29
C ILE A 213 8.37 -14.10 9.75
N MET A 214 8.49 -12.76 9.75
CA MET A 214 7.37 -11.87 10.05
C MET A 214 6.17 -12.13 9.14
N VAL A 215 6.39 -12.22 7.82
CA VAL A 215 5.32 -12.45 6.84
C VAL A 215 4.57 -13.75 7.11
N MET A 216 5.29 -14.84 7.42
CA MET A 216 4.68 -16.13 7.76
C MET A 216 3.98 -16.09 9.12
N GLN A 217 4.65 -15.56 10.14
CA GLN A 217 4.16 -15.45 11.51
C GLN A 217 2.84 -14.69 11.58
N GLU A 218 2.77 -13.54 10.92
CA GLU A 218 1.59 -12.67 10.91
C GLU A 218 0.56 -13.09 9.85
N ASN A 219 0.78 -14.22 9.15
CA ASN A 219 -0.10 -14.74 8.11
C ASN A 219 -0.49 -13.65 7.08
N VAL A 220 0.49 -12.87 6.63
CA VAL A 220 0.29 -11.69 5.76
C VAL A 220 -0.35 -12.09 4.44
N ARG A 221 -1.35 -11.32 3.96
CA ARG A 221 -1.99 -11.56 2.65
C ARG A 221 -1.38 -10.76 1.53
N TYR A 222 -1.06 -9.50 1.79
CA TYR A 222 -0.56 -8.56 0.80
C TYR A 222 0.76 -7.94 1.27
N ILE A 223 1.68 -7.75 0.33
CA ILE A 223 2.88 -6.91 0.51
C ILE A 223 2.78 -5.77 -0.49
N ILE A 224 2.78 -4.53 -0.03
CA ILE A 224 2.87 -3.33 -0.88
C ILE A 224 4.32 -2.81 -0.81
N MET A 225 5.00 -2.85 -1.96
CA MET A 225 6.36 -2.34 -2.14
C MET A 225 6.29 -1.01 -2.90
N LEU A 226 6.76 0.07 -2.27
CA LEU A 226 6.67 1.45 -2.78
C LEU A 226 8.02 2.03 -3.22
N CYS A 227 9.03 1.18 -3.44
CA CYS A 227 10.34 1.60 -3.91
C CYS A 227 10.96 0.55 -4.81
N ASN A 228 11.84 0.98 -5.71
CA ASN A 228 12.67 0.08 -6.50
C ASN A 228 13.84 -0.45 -5.67
N LEU A 229 14.56 -1.45 -6.20
CA LEU A 229 15.75 -2.00 -5.54
C LEU A 229 16.87 -0.95 -5.48
N VAL A 230 17.04 -0.22 -6.58
CA VAL A 230 18.00 0.87 -6.73
C VAL A 230 17.24 2.08 -7.27
N GLU A 231 17.47 3.23 -6.67
CA GLU A 231 16.92 4.52 -7.12
C GLU A 231 18.03 5.58 -7.01
N SER A 232 18.19 6.42 -8.04
CA SER A 232 19.27 7.43 -8.11
C SER A 232 20.65 6.88 -7.70
N GLY A 233 21.00 5.69 -8.21
CA GLY A 233 22.26 5.00 -7.92
C GLY A 233 22.41 4.43 -6.51
N LYS A 234 21.42 4.62 -5.62
CA LYS A 234 21.46 4.19 -4.22
C LYS A 234 20.61 2.93 -4.02
N LYS A 235 21.14 1.95 -3.27
CA LYS A 235 20.41 0.72 -2.92
C LYS A 235 19.33 1.02 -1.88
N LYS A 236 18.06 1.05 -2.30
CA LYS A 236 16.90 1.32 -1.45
C LYS A 236 16.31 0.05 -0.85
N CYS A 237 16.37 -1.07 -1.56
CA CYS A 237 15.84 -2.35 -1.11
C CYS A 237 16.77 -3.50 -1.55
N HIS A 238 16.94 -4.51 -0.70
CA HIS A 238 17.60 -5.74 -1.12
C HIS A 238 16.58 -6.68 -1.76
N THR A 239 16.96 -7.39 -2.82
CA THR A 239 16.12 -8.42 -3.43
C THR A 239 15.71 -9.45 -2.38
N TYR A 240 14.40 -9.54 -2.14
CA TYR A 240 13.82 -10.45 -1.15
C TYR A 240 12.80 -11.41 -1.78
N TYR A 241 12.51 -11.30 -3.07
CA TYR A 241 11.60 -12.17 -3.78
C TYR A 241 12.08 -12.38 -5.23
N PRO A 242 11.76 -13.54 -5.85
CA PRO A 242 11.99 -13.77 -7.27
C PRO A 242 11.04 -12.94 -8.15
N THR A 243 11.55 -12.23 -9.15
CA THR A 243 10.75 -11.42 -10.08
C THR A 243 10.18 -12.23 -11.24
N GLU A 244 10.86 -13.28 -11.68
CA GLU A 244 10.47 -14.10 -12.83
C GLU A 244 9.51 -15.22 -12.42
N VAL A 245 8.49 -15.48 -13.24
CA VAL A 245 7.56 -16.59 -13.02
C VAL A 245 8.32 -17.92 -13.04
N GLY A 246 8.05 -18.79 -12.08
CA GLY A 246 8.71 -20.09 -11.90
C GLY A 246 10.03 -20.03 -11.12
N SER A 247 10.65 -18.85 -11.00
CA SER A 247 11.91 -18.71 -10.27
C SER A 247 11.70 -18.74 -8.74
N LYS A 248 12.76 -19.14 -8.03
CA LYS A 248 12.76 -19.33 -6.56
C LYS A 248 13.98 -18.67 -5.93
N ILE A 249 13.82 -18.14 -4.72
CA ILE A 249 14.93 -17.69 -3.87
C ILE A 249 14.76 -18.33 -2.48
N LYS A 250 15.85 -18.83 -1.91
CA LYS A 250 15.89 -19.43 -0.57
C LYS A 250 16.64 -18.53 0.41
N PHE A 251 16.03 -18.23 1.54
CA PHE A 251 16.65 -17.55 2.69
C PHE A 251 16.56 -18.48 3.90
N ASN A 252 17.69 -19.06 4.30
CA ASN A 252 17.75 -20.10 5.32
C ASN A 252 16.76 -21.24 5.03
N GLU A 253 15.78 -21.46 5.90
CA GLU A 253 14.75 -22.50 5.76
C GLU A 253 13.55 -22.08 4.91
N ILE A 254 13.46 -20.80 4.52
CA ILE A 254 12.31 -20.25 3.81
C ILE A 254 12.60 -20.19 2.31
N THR A 255 11.72 -20.78 1.52
CA THR A 255 11.77 -20.73 0.05
C THR A 255 10.62 -19.90 -0.48
N ILE A 256 10.91 -18.93 -1.35
CA ILE A 256 9.93 -18.07 -1.99
C ILE A 256 9.93 -18.38 -3.47
N SER A 257 8.77 -18.75 -4.00
CA SER A 257 8.55 -19.03 -5.41
C SER A 257 7.60 -17.99 -6.00
N ASN A 258 7.90 -17.46 -7.19
CA ASN A 258 6.97 -16.59 -7.90
C ASN A 258 6.12 -17.44 -8.86
N VAL A 259 4.83 -17.55 -8.55
CA VAL A 259 3.90 -18.43 -9.26
C VAL A 259 3.32 -17.74 -10.50
N ASN A 260 3.10 -16.44 -10.43
CA ASN A 260 2.48 -15.68 -11.51
C ASN A 260 2.77 -14.18 -11.35
N VAL A 261 2.86 -13.46 -12.46
CA VAL A 261 3.02 -12.00 -12.49
C VAL A 261 1.93 -11.38 -13.37
N ASP A 262 1.18 -10.42 -12.82
CA ASP A 262 0.16 -9.63 -13.51
C ASP A 262 0.71 -8.23 -13.81
N LEU A 263 0.94 -7.96 -15.10
CA LEU A 263 1.49 -6.71 -15.65
C LEU A 263 0.44 -5.84 -16.37
N ARG A 264 -0.85 -6.12 -16.17
CA ARG A 264 -1.93 -5.42 -16.92
C ARG A 264 -2.08 -3.95 -16.54
N ASP A 265 -1.63 -3.57 -15.36
CA ASP A 265 -1.66 -2.18 -14.90
C ASP A 265 -0.27 -1.55 -15.08
N SER A 266 -0.19 -0.40 -15.75
CA SER A 266 1.10 0.20 -16.11
C SER A 266 1.88 0.77 -14.91
N LYS A 267 1.25 0.88 -13.74
CA LYS A 267 1.83 1.46 -12.52
C LYS A 267 2.24 0.39 -11.52
N THR A 268 1.53 -0.74 -11.55
CA THR A 268 1.68 -1.81 -10.57
C THR A 268 2.04 -3.14 -11.20
N ILE A 269 3.04 -3.79 -10.62
CA ILE A 269 3.41 -5.18 -10.92
C ILE A 269 2.89 -6.03 -9.76
N ILE A 270 2.04 -7.01 -10.05
CA ILE A 270 1.45 -7.86 -9.02
C ILE A 270 1.96 -9.30 -9.17
N SER A 271 2.79 -9.74 -8.22
CA SER A 271 3.33 -11.10 -8.17
C SER A 271 2.55 -11.97 -7.17
N GLN A 272 2.24 -13.20 -7.53
CA GLN A 272 1.69 -14.21 -6.61
C GLN A 272 2.83 -15.06 -6.09
N LEU A 273 3.18 -14.87 -4.82
CA LEU A 273 4.29 -15.56 -4.18
C LEU A 273 3.79 -16.73 -3.35
N LYS A 274 4.46 -17.88 -3.47
CA LYS A 274 4.34 -19.02 -2.56
C LYS A 274 5.54 -19.00 -1.63
N VAL A 275 5.30 -18.82 -0.33
CA VAL A 275 6.31 -18.80 0.72
C VAL A 275 6.22 -20.11 1.48
N GLU A 276 7.31 -20.88 1.51
CA GLU A 276 7.36 -22.22 2.08
C GLU A 276 8.42 -22.28 3.18
N LYS A 277 8.07 -22.84 4.34
CA LYS A 277 9.00 -23.14 5.43
C LYS A 277 8.54 -24.45 6.07
N ASN A 278 9.41 -25.47 6.07
CA ASN A 278 9.06 -26.82 6.51
C ASN A 278 7.78 -27.30 5.79
N ASP A 279 6.80 -27.83 6.53
CA ASP A 279 5.52 -28.29 5.98
C ASP A 279 4.45 -27.19 5.82
N SER A 280 4.81 -25.92 6.04
CA SER A 280 3.89 -24.79 5.96
C SER A 280 4.10 -23.99 4.68
N ALA A 281 3.00 -23.66 4.00
CA ALA A 281 2.98 -22.81 2.81
C ALA A 281 2.02 -21.63 2.98
N LEU A 282 2.42 -20.46 2.51
CA LEU A 282 1.64 -19.23 2.54
C LEU A 282 1.63 -18.57 1.16
N PHE A 283 0.43 -18.28 0.64
CA PHE A 283 0.27 -17.51 -0.59
C PHE A 283 0.10 -16.01 -0.28
N VAL A 284 1.01 -15.21 -0.83
CA VAL A 284 1.09 -13.76 -0.63
C VAL A 284 1.00 -13.05 -1.98
N SER A 285 0.13 -12.05 -2.09
CA SER A 285 0.09 -11.16 -3.25
C SER A 285 1.02 -9.98 -3.01
N HIS A 286 2.14 -9.95 -3.74
CA HIS A 286 3.10 -8.86 -3.72
C HIS A 286 2.74 -7.82 -4.77
N VAL A 287 2.78 -6.54 -4.40
CA VAL A 287 2.30 -5.42 -5.21
C VAL A 287 3.41 -4.38 -5.22
N LEU A 288 4.18 -4.34 -6.29
CA LEU A 288 5.16 -3.30 -6.53
C LEU A 288 4.49 -2.12 -7.24
N TRP A 289 4.47 -0.96 -6.60
CA TRP A 289 4.16 0.30 -7.26
C TRP A 289 5.44 0.87 -7.86
N ASN A 290 5.60 0.74 -9.18
CA ASN A 290 6.87 0.96 -9.89
C ASN A 290 7.11 2.40 -10.35
N ASP A 291 6.09 3.27 -10.38
CA ASP A 291 6.18 4.68 -10.82
C ASP A 291 6.12 5.70 -9.66
N TRP A 292 6.42 5.29 -8.42
CA TRP A 292 6.67 6.26 -7.35
C TRP A 292 8.13 6.74 -7.40
N PRO A 293 8.40 8.03 -7.71
CA PRO A 293 9.76 8.53 -7.84
C PRO A 293 10.52 8.50 -6.51
N ASP A 294 11.86 8.45 -6.59
CA ASP A 294 12.69 8.44 -5.38
C ASP A 294 12.42 9.67 -4.51
N HIS A 295 12.39 10.80 -5.20
CA HIS A 295 12.17 12.12 -4.67
C HIS A 295 10.85 12.67 -5.21
N GLY A 296 10.05 13.23 -4.31
CA GLY A 296 8.72 13.74 -4.61
C GLY A 296 7.61 12.70 -4.48
N VAL A 297 6.57 12.87 -5.28
CA VAL A 297 5.33 12.09 -5.23
C VAL A 297 4.90 11.68 -6.64
N PRO A 298 4.10 10.62 -6.79
CA PRO A 298 3.65 10.15 -8.10
C PRO A 298 2.77 11.21 -8.78
N SER A 299 2.82 11.26 -10.11
CA SER A 299 1.92 12.12 -10.89
C SER A 299 0.45 11.68 -10.83
N SER A 300 0.20 10.46 -10.38
CA SER A 300 -1.14 9.86 -10.33
C SER A 300 -1.74 9.95 -8.95
N GLU A 301 -2.81 10.72 -8.79
CA GLU A 301 -3.56 10.87 -7.53
C GLU A 301 -4.51 9.69 -7.24
N LEU A 302 -4.83 8.88 -8.26
CA LEU A 302 -5.79 7.77 -8.14
C LEU A 302 -5.15 6.40 -7.91
N ALA A 303 -3.84 6.29 -8.08
CA ALA A 303 -3.11 5.04 -7.92
C ALA A 303 -3.13 4.51 -6.46
N PRO A 304 -3.03 5.36 -5.41
CA PRO A 304 -3.22 4.93 -4.03
C PRO A 304 -4.53 4.14 -3.84
N PHE A 305 -5.65 4.69 -4.32
CA PHE A 305 -6.96 4.06 -4.17
C PHE A 305 -7.10 2.75 -4.93
N GLN A 306 -6.39 2.58 -6.05
CA GLN A 306 -6.39 1.31 -6.80
C GLN A 306 -5.70 0.19 -6.01
N ILE A 307 -4.55 0.50 -5.39
CA ILE A 307 -3.82 -0.42 -4.52
C ILE A 307 -4.63 -0.71 -3.25
N LEU A 308 -5.13 0.33 -2.58
CA LEU A 308 -5.92 0.21 -1.35
C LEU A 308 -7.20 -0.62 -1.58
N LYS A 309 -7.92 -0.40 -2.68
CA LYS A 309 -9.09 -1.20 -3.08
C LYS A 309 -8.77 -2.69 -3.21
N MET A 310 -7.57 -3.05 -3.66
CA MET A 310 -7.16 -4.46 -3.75
C MET A 310 -6.95 -5.07 -2.37
N VAL A 311 -6.25 -4.38 -1.46
CA VAL A 311 -5.91 -4.94 -0.15
C VAL A 311 -7.09 -4.97 0.82
N ARG A 312 -8.04 -4.03 0.70
CA ARG A 312 -9.32 -4.00 1.45
C ARG A 312 -10.15 -5.28 1.31
N ARG A 313 -9.86 -6.13 0.31
CA ARG A 313 -10.52 -7.44 0.13
C ARG A 313 -10.17 -8.46 1.23
N SER A 314 -9.09 -8.24 2.00
CA SER A 314 -8.64 -9.16 3.05
C SER A 314 -8.53 -8.44 4.38
N ARG A 315 -9.65 -8.34 5.12
CA ARG A 315 -9.68 -7.68 6.43
C ARG A 315 -9.11 -8.54 7.57
N LYS A 316 -9.11 -9.87 7.42
CA LYS A 316 -8.69 -10.82 8.47
C LYS A 316 -7.18 -11.10 8.52
N ARG A 317 -6.43 -10.68 7.50
CA ARG A 317 -4.99 -10.94 7.38
C ARG A 317 -4.29 -9.62 7.11
N PRO A 318 -3.18 -9.32 7.79
CA PRO A 318 -2.52 -8.02 7.69
C PRO A 318 -1.93 -7.79 6.30
N THR A 319 -1.73 -6.51 6.00
CA THR A 319 -1.00 -6.03 4.83
C THR A 319 0.33 -5.44 5.28
N VAL A 320 1.44 -6.00 4.80
CA VAL A 320 2.76 -5.39 4.98
C VAL A 320 2.90 -4.30 3.93
N ILE A 321 3.42 -3.14 4.33
CA ILE A 321 3.72 -2.04 3.43
C ILE A 321 5.11 -1.49 3.74
N HIS A 322 5.91 -1.29 2.72
CA HIS A 322 7.26 -0.75 2.87
C HIS A 322 7.67 0.13 1.69
N CYS A 323 8.53 1.09 1.98
CA CYS A 323 9.37 1.78 0.99
C CYS A 323 10.83 1.48 1.36
N SER A 324 11.75 2.45 1.26
CA SER A 324 13.12 2.26 1.77
C SER A 324 13.17 2.28 3.31
N ALA A 325 12.75 3.39 3.93
CA ALA A 325 12.74 3.57 5.39
C ALA A 325 11.47 3.05 6.07
N GLY A 326 10.38 2.88 5.30
CA GLY A 326 9.08 2.47 5.85
C GLY A 326 8.32 3.57 6.58
N VAL A 327 8.54 4.84 6.21
CA VAL A 327 7.92 6.00 6.88
C VAL A 327 7.34 7.04 5.90
N GLY A 328 8.10 7.46 4.88
CA GLY A 328 7.65 8.48 3.91
C GLY A 328 6.49 8.00 3.03
N ARG A 329 6.79 7.40 1.87
CA ARG A 329 5.79 6.83 0.94
C ARG A 329 4.81 5.88 1.64
N THR A 330 5.33 5.05 2.55
CA THR A 330 4.53 4.14 3.39
C THR A 330 3.50 4.89 4.22
N GLY A 331 3.93 5.88 5.00
CA GLY A 331 3.03 6.69 5.82
C GLY A 331 2.05 7.49 4.97
N THR A 332 2.47 8.01 3.81
CA THR A 332 1.58 8.69 2.86
C THR A 332 0.40 7.83 2.44
N ILE A 333 0.64 6.56 2.10
CA ILE A 333 -0.45 5.65 1.68
C ILE A 333 -1.39 5.31 2.83
N ILE A 334 -0.85 5.08 4.03
CA ILE A 334 -1.67 4.83 5.20
C ILE A 334 -2.49 6.07 5.57
N ALA A 335 -1.92 7.26 5.49
CA ALA A 335 -2.62 8.50 5.76
C ALA A 335 -3.77 8.76 4.77
N ILE A 336 -3.57 8.44 3.48
CA ILE A 336 -4.65 8.50 2.47
C ILE A 336 -5.78 7.53 2.82
N GLU A 337 -5.46 6.30 3.25
CA GLU A 337 -6.47 5.32 3.66
C GLU A 337 -7.26 5.80 4.89
N MET A 338 -6.56 6.22 5.95
CA MET A 338 -7.18 6.74 7.17
C MET A 338 -8.09 7.93 6.88
N GLY A 339 -7.60 8.90 6.09
CA GLY A 339 -8.35 10.10 5.76
C GLY A 339 -9.58 9.80 4.90
N LEU A 340 -9.45 8.89 3.92
CA LEU A 340 -10.58 8.47 3.11
C LEU A 340 -11.64 7.78 3.98
N GLU A 341 -11.26 6.85 4.85
CA GLU A 341 -12.22 6.18 5.73
C GLU A 341 -12.87 7.16 6.72
N GLN A 342 -12.16 8.16 7.26
CA GLN A 342 -12.78 9.21 8.08
C GLN A 342 -13.88 9.97 7.33
N LEU A 343 -13.57 10.44 6.11
CA LEU A 343 -14.54 11.17 5.28
C LEU A 343 -15.75 10.30 4.90
N LEU A 344 -15.53 9.02 4.60
CA LEU A 344 -16.60 8.07 4.29
C LEU A 344 -17.46 7.70 5.51
N HIS A 345 -16.92 7.79 6.73
CA HIS A 345 -17.67 7.61 7.98
C HIS A 345 -18.26 8.93 8.51
N CYS A 346 -18.23 10.00 7.71
CA CYS A 346 -18.73 11.33 8.06
C CYS A 346 -18.09 11.91 9.32
N VAL A 347 -16.79 11.66 9.51
CA VAL A 347 -15.99 12.25 10.59
C VAL A 347 -15.18 13.41 10.02
N PRO A 348 -15.19 14.61 10.65
CA PRO A 348 -14.32 15.71 10.27
C PRO A 348 -12.85 15.26 10.21
N LEU A 349 -12.18 15.60 9.11
CA LEU A 349 -10.80 15.20 8.85
C LEU A 349 -9.86 16.39 9.03
N HIS A 350 -9.04 16.35 10.08
CA HIS A 350 -7.92 17.27 10.28
C HIS A 350 -6.61 16.54 9.99
N LEU A 351 -5.91 16.95 8.94
CA LEU A 351 -4.71 16.24 8.46
C LEU A 351 -3.56 16.22 9.48
N VAL A 352 -3.44 17.25 10.33
CA VAL A 352 -2.44 17.30 11.41
C VAL A 352 -2.68 16.18 12.41
N GLU A 353 -3.91 16.09 12.93
CA GLU A 353 -4.27 15.10 13.95
C GLU A 353 -4.17 13.67 13.42
N LEU A 354 -4.57 13.45 12.16
CA LEU A 354 -4.35 12.18 11.48
C LEU A 354 -2.86 11.81 11.42
N CYS A 355 -1.99 12.75 11.04
CA CYS A 355 -0.55 12.50 10.97
C CYS A 355 0.06 12.27 12.36
N LYS A 356 -0.42 12.96 13.41
CA LYS A 356 0.00 12.71 14.80
C LYS A 356 -0.40 11.31 15.26
N GLU A 357 -1.65 10.89 15.00
CA GLU A 357 -2.12 9.52 15.26
C GLU A 357 -1.21 8.49 14.58
N LEU A 358 -0.90 8.70 13.29
CA LEU A 358 -0.02 7.81 12.55
C LEU A 358 1.42 7.79 13.10
N ARG A 359 1.96 8.96 13.48
CA ARG A 359 3.31 9.06 14.08
C ARG A 359 3.40 8.39 15.45
N ASN A 360 2.31 8.31 16.21
CA ASN A 360 2.24 7.54 17.46
C ASN A 360 2.36 6.02 17.26
N MET A 361 2.07 5.51 16.06
CA MET A 361 2.22 4.09 15.73
C MET A 361 3.50 3.80 14.93
N ARG A 362 3.92 4.72 14.07
CA ARG A 362 5.16 4.63 13.28
C ARG A 362 5.78 6.01 13.17
N ALA A 363 6.81 6.26 13.97
CA ALA A 363 7.53 7.53 13.99
C ALA A 363 7.97 7.99 12.59
N PHE A 364 7.98 9.31 12.37
CA PHE A 364 8.37 9.96 11.11
C PHE A 364 7.49 9.63 9.88
N SER A 365 6.33 8.98 10.09
CA SER A 365 5.37 8.74 9.00
C SER A 365 4.96 10.05 8.34
N VAL A 366 4.91 10.04 7.00
CA VAL A 366 4.81 11.23 6.14
C VAL A 366 6.02 12.14 6.38
N GLN A 367 7.03 11.99 5.53
CA GLN A 367 8.37 12.51 5.79
C GLN A 367 8.60 13.91 5.23
N THR A 368 7.88 14.30 4.18
CA THR A 368 8.03 15.62 3.53
C THR A 368 6.71 16.36 3.44
N ASP A 369 6.81 17.69 3.35
CA ASP A 369 5.71 18.60 3.03
C ASP A 369 5.00 18.21 1.74
N LEU A 370 5.75 17.84 0.69
CA LEU A 370 5.18 17.43 -0.58
C LEU A 370 4.35 16.13 -0.46
N GLN A 371 4.78 15.19 0.38
CA GLN A 371 3.98 14.00 0.69
C GLN A 371 2.71 14.37 1.45
N TYR A 372 2.78 15.35 2.36
CA TYR A 372 1.62 15.87 3.09
C TYR A 372 0.59 16.53 2.17
N VAL A 373 1.04 17.43 1.29
CA VAL A 373 0.19 18.05 0.27
C VAL A 373 -0.40 17.00 -0.69
N TYR A 374 0.38 15.97 -1.03
CA TYR A 374 -0.10 14.87 -1.88
C TYR A 374 -1.23 14.06 -1.25
N ILE A 375 -1.26 13.90 0.09
CA ILE A 375 -2.41 13.28 0.79
C ILE A 375 -3.68 14.09 0.50
N ALA A 376 -3.63 15.40 0.74
CA ALA A 376 -4.75 16.30 0.45
C ALA A 376 -5.16 16.20 -1.03
N LYS A 377 -4.19 16.27 -1.94
CA LYS A 377 -4.41 16.18 -3.39
C LYS A 377 -5.09 14.86 -3.81
N CYS A 378 -4.72 13.73 -3.21
CA CYS A 378 -5.38 12.45 -3.45
C CYS A 378 -6.84 12.44 -2.98
N LEU A 379 -7.12 12.96 -1.78
CA LEU A 379 -8.47 13.02 -1.23
C LEU A 379 -9.37 13.97 -2.05
N LEU A 380 -8.84 15.12 -2.48
CA LEU A 380 -9.52 16.02 -3.42
C LEU A 380 -9.81 15.32 -4.77
N ALA A 381 -8.86 14.55 -5.30
CA ALA A 381 -9.08 13.79 -6.54
C ALA A 381 -10.15 12.70 -6.38
N TYR A 382 -10.27 12.09 -5.20
CA TYR A 382 -11.35 11.18 -4.88
C TYR A 382 -12.71 11.89 -4.88
N ALA A 383 -12.80 13.07 -4.26
CA ALA A 383 -14.00 13.90 -4.27
C ALA A 383 -14.43 14.33 -5.69
N TRP A 384 -13.47 14.66 -6.56
CA TRP A 384 -13.70 14.87 -7.99
C TRP A 384 -14.33 13.65 -8.66
N CYS A 385 -13.82 12.46 -8.38
CA CYS A 385 -14.36 11.20 -8.92
C CYS A 385 -15.78 10.90 -8.42
N CYS A 386 -16.12 11.34 -7.21
CA CYS A 386 -17.47 11.20 -6.63
C CYS A 386 -18.47 12.25 -7.15
N GLY A 387 -18.02 13.22 -7.95
CA GLY A 387 -18.89 14.22 -8.58
C GLY A 387 -19.24 15.41 -7.70
N ILE A 388 -18.58 15.61 -6.56
CA ILE A 388 -18.86 16.73 -5.63
C ILE A 388 -18.76 18.09 -6.35
N PHE A 389 -17.69 18.29 -7.10
CA PHE A 389 -17.40 19.52 -7.84
C PHE A 389 -18.38 19.80 -8.98
N ILE A 390 -19.08 18.77 -9.48
CA ILE A 390 -20.12 18.95 -10.51
C ILE A 390 -21.37 19.57 -9.87
N ASN A 391 -21.67 19.20 -8.63
CA ASN A 391 -22.84 19.69 -7.90
C ASN A 391 -22.59 21.06 -7.24
N ILE A 392 -21.31 21.45 -7.06
CA ILE A 392 -20.92 22.69 -6.37
C ILE A 392 -19.89 23.45 -7.24
N PRO A 393 -20.32 24.11 -8.32
CA PRO A 393 -19.41 24.65 -9.35
C PRO A 393 -18.48 25.77 -8.86
N ASN A 394 -18.82 26.47 -7.78
CA ASN A 394 -17.96 27.49 -7.15
C ASN A 394 -16.67 26.92 -6.55
N LEU A 395 -16.59 25.62 -6.32
CA LEU A 395 -15.34 24.95 -5.92
C LEU A 395 -14.37 24.75 -7.09
N ILE A 396 -14.85 24.82 -8.34
CA ILE A 396 -14.01 24.55 -9.53
C ILE A 396 -12.88 25.58 -9.67
N PRO A 397 -13.11 26.91 -9.57
CA PRO A 397 -12.02 27.88 -9.62
C PRO A 397 -11.00 27.72 -8.48
N LYS A 398 -11.46 27.40 -7.26
CA LYS A 398 -10.58 27.10 -6.11
C LYS A 398 -9.71 25.87 -6.41
N SER A 399 -10.30 24.81 -6.98
CA SER A 399 -9.57 23.62 -7.41
C SER A 399 -8.51 23.92 -8.49
N ASP A 400 -8.85 24.72 -9.49
CA ASP A 400 -7.91 25.09 -10.57
C ASP A 400 -6.72 25.91 -10.00
N SER A 401 -6.99 26.82 -9.05
CA SER A 401 -5.97 27.60 -8.34
C SER A 401 -5.03 26.70 -7.50
N PHE A 402 -5.61 25.78 -6.72
CA PHE A 402 -4.86 24.81 -5.93
C PHE A 402 -3.96 23.94 -6.83
N ASP A 403 -4.49 23.43 -7.94
CA ASP A 403 -3.74 22.61 -8.89
C ASP A 403 -2.57 23.36 -9.53
N LYS A 404 -2.73 24.66 -9.81
CA LYS A 404 -1.63 25.50 -10.31
C LYS A 404 -0.51 25.60 -9.28
N LYS A 405 -0.86 25.97 -8.03
CA LYS A 405 0.11 26.08 -6.92
C LYS A 405 0.77 24.75 -6.59
N TYR A 406 0.04 23.64 -6.71
CA TYR A 406 0.58 22.31 -6.50
C TYR A 406 1.64 21.94 -7.54
N LYS A 407 1.42 22.30 -8.81
CA LYS A 407 2.43 22.12 -9.87
C LYS A 407 3.67 22.97 -9.64
N GLU A 408 3.49 24.24 -9.26
CA GLU A 408 4.60 25.13 -8.91
C GLU A 408 5.48 24.52 -7.79
N LEU A 409 4.87 23.93 -6.75
CA LEU A 409 5.58 23.21 -5.68
C LEU A 409 6.31 21.95 -6.18
N MET A 410 5.69 21.17 -7.07
CA MET A 410 6.32 19.98 -7.66
C MET A 410 7.56 20.36 -8.49
N GLU A 411 7.46 21.42 -9.28
CA GLU A 411 8.54 21.93 -10.13
C GLU A 411 9.69 22.50 -9.28
N SER A 412 9.39 23.25 -8.21
CA SER A 412 10.41 23.80 -7.32
C SER A 412 11.21 22.71 -6.61
N GLN A 413 10.57 21.63 -6.16
CA GLN A 413 11.23 20.49 -5.51
C GLN A 413 12.12 19.71 -6.48
N GLN A 414 11.69 19.56 -7.74
CA GLN A 414 12.53 18.97 -8.79
C GLN A 414 13.76 19.84 -9.08
N TYR A 415 13.59 21.16 -9.12
CA TYR A 415 14.68 22.11 -9.32
C TYR A 415 15.71 22.07 -8.18
N LEU A 416 15.26 22.19 -6.91
CA LEU A 416 16.14 22.13 -5.73
C LEU A 416 16.98 20.85 -5.73
N LYS A 417 16.36 19.73 -6.09
CA LYS A 417 17.04 18.46 -6.17
C LYS A 417 18.07 18.41 -7.31
N ALA A 418 17.73 18.90 -8.49
CA ALA A 418 18.67 18.95 -9.62
C ALA A 418 19.91 19.80 -9.27
N VAL A 419 19.72 20.86 -8.48
CA VAL A 419 20.83 21.67 -7.94
C VAL A 419 21.67 20.86 -6.94
N GLU A 420 21.07 20.14 -5.99
CA GLU A 420 21.80 19.29 -5.03
C GLU A 420 22.58 18.15 -5.69
N GLU A 421 22.06 17.57 -6.77
CA GLU A 421 22.70 16.48 -7.53
C GLU A 421 23.73 16.98 -8.56
N SER A 422 23.75 18.27 -8.86
CA SER A 422 24.74 18.86 -9.78
C SER A 422 26.16 18.80 -9.19
N PRO A 423 27.21 18.78 -10.04
CA PRO A 423 28.59 18.80 -9.57
C PRO A 423 28.89 19.95 -8.60
N SER A 424 28.33 21.15 -8.84
CA SER A 424 28.47 22.31 -7.95
C SER A 424 27.76 22.14 -6.62
N GLY A 425 26.55 21.56 -6.61
CA GLY A 425 25.83 21.23 -5.37
C GLY A 425 26.53 20.16 -4.52
N LEU A 426 27.12 19.16 -5.18
CA LEU A 426 27.92 18.13 -4.52
C LEU A 426 29.19 18.73 -3.87
N ILE A 427 29.86 19.67 -4.54
CA ILE A 427 31.03 20.39 -3.99
C ILE A 427 30.61 21.24 -2.77
N ALA A 428 29.50 21.96 -2.84
CA ALA A 428 28.99 22.76 -1.71
C ALA A 428 28.64 21.89 -0.49
N ASN A 429 28.03 20.72 -0.70
CA ASN A 429 27.72 19.76 0.36
C ASN A 429 28.97 19.10 0.97
N GLN A 430 30.02 18.90 0.18
CA GLN A 430 31.32 18.40 0.68
C GLN A 430 32.08 19.46 1.48
N MET A 431 32.02 20.74 1.07
CA MET A 431 32.64 21.85 1.79
C MET A 431 31.95 22.10 3.14
N THR A 432 30.61 22.15 3.18
CA THR A 432 29.85 22.35 4.44
C THR A 432 29.98 21.17 5.41
N GLY A 433 30.07 19.93 4.90
CA GLY A 433 30.33 18.73 5.71
C GLY A 433 31.74 18.67 6.33
N SER A 434 32.72 19.35 5.72
CA SER A 434 34.09 19.44 6.24
C SER A 434 34.27 20.55 7.28
N VAL A 435 33.53 21.66 7.13
CA VAL A 435 33.53 22.77 8.12
C VAL A 435 32.92 22.31 9.45
N ASN A 436 31.88 21.47 9.44
CA ASN A 436 31.27 20.91 10.66
C ASN A 436 32.06 19.77 11.32
N LYS A 437 33.07 19.21 10.65
CA LYS A 437 33.98 18.22 11.25
C LYS A 437 35.24 18.85 11.84
N LYS A 438 35.71 19.99 11.33
CA LYS A 438 36.83 20.75 11.90
C LYS A 438 36.45 21.58 13.13
N SER A 439 35.18 22.00 13.27
CA SER A 439 34.74 22.78 14.44
C SER A 439 34.47 21.95 15.72
N LYS A 440 34.54 20.61 15.65
CA LYS A 440 34.32 19.71 16.81
C LYS A 440 35.59 19.05 17.37
N SER A 441 36.77 19.30 16.79
CA SER A 441 38.04 18.73 17.26
C SER A 441 38.93 19.69 18.07
N ASP A 442 38.63 20.99 18.10
CA ASP A 442 39.56 22.00 18.64
C ASP A 442 39.13 22.61 20.00
N GLY A 443 38.18 21.99 20.70
CA GLY A 443 37.62 22.49 21.97
C GLY A 443 38.21 21.91 23.27
N LYS A 444 39.34 21.21 23.23
CA LYS A 444 39.97 20.61 24.43
C LYS A 444 41.48 20.92 24.50
N ARG A 445 41.82 22.18 24.75
CA ARG A 445 43.16 22.56 25.25
C ARG A 445 43.13 24.01 25.72
N LYS A 446 43.65 24.25 26.92
CA LYS A 446 43.89 25.53 27.64
C LYS A 446 42.90 25.82 28.77
N GLU A 447 43.16 25.21 29.92
CA GLU A 447 42.83 25.75 31.25
C GLU A 447 43.78 25.09 32.25
N LEU A 448 45.03 25.54 32.25
CA LEU A 448 46.05 25.30 33.26
C LEU A 448 46.97 26.51 33.13
N ILE A 449 47.03 27.35 34.17
CA ILE A 449 48.11 28.29 34.56
C ILE A 449 47.48 29.47 35.34
N ASN A 450 47.84 29.51 36.64
CA ASN A 450 47.97 30.65 37.55
C ASN A 450 46.71 31.38 38.05
N SER A 451 46.38 31.21 39.33
CA SER A 451 46.81 32.15 40.40
C SER A 451 46.09 31.82 41.72
N ASP A 452 46.74 31.05 42.60
CA ASP A 452 46.42 31.08 44.03
C ASP A 452 47.46 31.97 44.71
N GLY A 453 46.96 33.07 45.26
CA GLY A 453 47.62 33.87 46.27
C GLY A 453 46.89 33.71 47.60
N SER A 454 47.61 34.09 48.66
CA SER A 454 47.22 34.22 50.08
C SER A 454 47.10 32.94 50.93
N ASP A 455 47.93 32.99 51.98
CA ASP A 455 48.09 32.20 53.21
C ASP A 455 48.77 30.82 53.18
#